data_AF-A0AA97ATF0-F1
#
_entry.id   AF-A0AA97ATF0-F1
#
_cell.length_a   1.000
_cell.length_b   1.000
_cell.length_c   1.000
_cell.angle_alpha   90.00
_cell.angle_beta   90.00
_cell.angle_gamma   90.00
#
_symmetry.space_group_name_H-M   'P 1'
#
loop_
_entity.id
_entity.type
_entity.pdbx_description
1 polymer ?
#
loop_
_entity_poly.entity_id
_entity_poly.type
_entity_poly.pdbx_seq_one_letter_code
_entity_poly.pdbx_strand_id
1 'polypeptide(L)'
;MISAISNLLGKVIDKAFPDKTEANRLKAQVDSQLISMDLEELKAATQVITAEASGESWLQRNWRPVTMLTFVGLIVFHWLGWTAPNLSEEQTLVLLEIVKIGLGGYVVGRSAEKAMKAWKQS
;
A
#
# COMPACT_ATOMS: atom_id res chain seq x y z
N MET A 1 21.40 14.91 8.17
CA MET A 1 21.47 16.33 8.58
C MET A 1 21.64 16.50 10.10
N ILE A 2 20.90 15.73 10.90
CA ILE A 2 20.91 15.82 12.38
C ILE A 2 22.23 15.43 13.03
N SER A 3 22.96 14.44 12.48
CA SER A 3 24.33 14.15 12.94
C SER A 3 25.27 15.35 12.81
N ALA A 4 25.08 16.22 11.81
CA ALA A 4 25.88 17.44 11.66
C ALA A 4 25.44 18.53 12.67
N ILE A 5 24.13 18.64 12.96
CA ILE A 5 23.57 19.59 13.94
C ILE A 5 23.92 19.19 15.37
N SER A 6 23.80 17.90 15.72
CA SER A 6 24.21 17.34 17.02
C SER A 6 25.72 17.51 17.26
N ASN A 7 26.56 17.26 16.24
CA ASN A 7 28.00 17.51 16.34
C ASN A 7 28.35 19.01 16.51
N LEU A 8 27.58 19.91 15.90
CA LEU A 8 27.79 21.36 16.03
C LEU A 8 27.34 21.86 17.42
N LEU A 9 26.16 21.45 17.88
CA LEU A 9 25.63 21.76 19.22
C LEU A 9 26.52 21.18 20.31
N GLY A 10 27.04 19.97 20.11
CA GLY A 10 27.98 19.35 21.03
C GLY A 10 29.26 20.15 21.23
N LYS A 11 29.82 20.71 20.15
CA LYS A 11 31.01 21.59 20.20
C LYS A 11 30.72 22.93 20.88
N VAL A 12 29.52 23.47 20.71
CA VAL A 12 29.11 24.74 21.36
C VAL A 12 28.90 24.53 22.86
N ILE A 13 28.27 23.41 23.25
CA ILE A 13 28.05 23.05 24.65
C ILE A 13 29.38 22.80 25.38
N ASP A 14 30.33 22.10 24.76
CA ASP A 14 31.66 21.87 25.34
C ASP A 14 32.50 23.14 25.50
N LYS A 15 32.23 24.17 24.68
CA LYS A 15 32.93 25.46 24.74
C LYS A 15 32.31 26.43 25.74
N ALA A 16 31.01 26.31 26.01
CA ALA A 16 30.27 27.18 26.92
C ALA A 16 30.26 26.67 28.37
N PHE A 17 30.42 25.36 28.60
CA PHE A 17 30.37 24.75 29.93
C PHE A 17 31.66 23.98 30.26
N PRO A 18 32.46 24.43 31.25
CA PRO A 18 33.68 23.75 31.68
C PRO A 18 33.42 22.44 32.44
N ASP A 19 32.23 22.29 33.06
CA ASP A 19 31.83 21.09 33.79
C ASP A 19 31.24 20.04 32.83
N LYS A 20 31.97 18.94 32.66
CA LYS A 20 31.62 17.83 31.75
C LYS A 20 30.29 17.16 32.11
N THR A 21 29.86 17.25 33.36
CA THR A 21 28.63 16.61 33.84
C THR A 21 27.40 17.33 33.31
N GLU A 22 27.40 18.66 33.40
CA GLU A 22 26.29 19.50 32.93
C GLU A 22 26.25 19.59 31.40
N ALA A 23 27.42 19.62 30.75
CA ALA A 23 27.56 19.54 29.30
C ALA A 23 26.97 18.24 28.72
N ASN A 24 27.23 17.09 29.34
CA ASN A 24 26.66 15.81 28.93
C ASN A 24 25.14 15.74 29.15
N ARG A 25 24.63 16.34 30.24
CA ARG A 25 23.18 16.44 30.50
C ARG A 25 22.47 17.24 29.41
N LEU A 26 23.03 18.38 29.03
CA LEU A 26 22.49 19.25 27.97
C LEU A 26 22.54 18.57 26.59
N LYS A 27 23.65 17.89 26.26
CA LYS A 27 23.75 17.09 25.02
C LYS A 27 22.68 16.01 24.94
N ALA A 28 22.48 15.23 26.01
CA ALA A 28 21.45 14.20 26.06
C ALA A 28 20.03 14.78 25.90
N GLN A 29 19.78 15.97 26.46
CA GLN A 29 18.49 16.65 26.32
C GLN A 29 18.24 17.16 24.89
N VAL A 30 19.28 17.70 24.24
CA VAL A 30 19.25 18.13 22.84
C VAL A 30 19.08 16.94 21.90
N ASP A 31 19.83 15.86 22.09
CA ASP A 31 19.72 14.65 21.27
C ASP A 31 18.34 14.02 21.41
N SER A 32 17.77 13.98 22.63
CA SER A 32 16.40 13.52 22.88
C SER A 32 15.35 14.38 22.13
N GLN A 33 15.51 15.70 22.14
CA GLN A 33 14.64 16.61 21.38
C GLN A 33 14.78 16.40 19.87
N LEU A 34 15.99 16.25 19.35
CA LEU A 34 16.22 15.99 17.92
C LEU A 34 15.59 14.66 17.49
N ILE A 35 15.72 13.60 18.29
CA ILE A 35 15.05 12.31 18.05
C ILE A 35 13.53 12.47 18.07
N SER A 36 12.99 13.29 18.98
CA SER A 36 11.55 13.51 19.06
C SER A 36 10.99 14.23 17.83
N MET A 37 11.74 15.20 17.28
CA MET A 37 11.39 15.90 16.05
C MET A 37 11.39 14.96 14.83
N ASP A 38 12.42 14.11 14.70
CA ASP A 38 12.49 13.09 13.65
C ASP A 38 11.32 12.10 13.73
N LEU A 39 10.96 11.67 14.94
CA LEU A 39 9.81 10.80 15.15
C LEU A 39 8.50 11.47 14.77
N GLU A 40 8.36 12.77 14.99
CA GLU A 40 7.18 13.54 14.62
C GLU A 40 7.08 13.72 13.09
N GLU A 41 8.18 14.04 12.42
CA GLU A 41 8.25 14.10 10.96
C GLU A 41 7.95 12.73 10.32
N LEU A 42 8.55 11.66 10.86
CA LEU A 42 8.30 10.30 10.40
C LEU A 42 6.84 9.89 10.62
N LYS A 43 6.24 10.26 11.75
CA LYS A 43 4.81 10.02 12.02
C LYS A 43 3.93 10.80 11.05
N ALA A 44 4.24 12.05 10.76
CA ALA A 44 3.48 12.86 9.80
C ALA A 44 3.55 12.25 8.38
N ALA A 45 4.74 11.86 7.92
CA ALA A 45 4.90 11.17 6.64
C ALA A 45 4.15 9.83 6.62
N THR A 46 4.25 9.05 7.71
CA THR A 46 3.52 7.79 7.85
C THR A 46 2.01 8.03 7.86
N GLN A 47 1.51 9.09 8.48
CA GLN A 47 0.09 9.45 8.47
C GLN A 47 -0.39 9.85 7.08
N VAL A 48 0.40 10.58 6.29
CA VAL A 48 0.05 10.91 4.90
C VAL A 48 -0.01 9.65 4.05
N ILE A 49 1.03 8.82 4.10
CA ILE A 49 1.06 7.53 3.38
C ILE A 49 -0.08 6.63 3.83
N THR A 50 -0.37 6.61 5.13
CA THR A 50 -1.50 5.85 5.68
C THR A 50 -2.81 6.46 5.22
N ALA A 51 -2.98 7.78 5.15
CA ALA A 51 -4.19 8.41 4.67
C ALA A 51 -4.40 8.19 3.16
N GLU A 52 -3.32 8.15 2.37
CA GLU A 52 -3.35 7.80 0.95
C GLU A 52 -3.66 6.31 0.73
N ALA A 53 -3.02 5.42 1.50
CA ALA A 53 -3.23 3.98 1.41
C ALA A 53 -4.54 3.51 2.06
N SER A 54 -5.02 4.24 3.07
CA SER A 54 -6.33 4.04 3.73
C SER A 54 -7.43 4.83 3.04
N GLY A 55 -7.08 5.65 2.04
CA GLY A 55 -7.98 6.25 1.09
C GLY A 55 -8.62 5.13 0.27
N GLU A 56 -9.59 4.47 0.88
CA GLU A 56 -10.44 3.43 0.30
C GLU A 56 -11.27 4.06 -0.82
N SER A 57 -10.62 4.42 -1.93
CA SER A 57 -11.30 4.85 -3.14
C SER A 57 -12.31 3.76 -3.47
N TRP A 58 -13.59 4.15 -3.55
CA TRP A 58 -14.68 3.22 -3.83
C TRP A 58 -14.35 2.32 -5.03
N LEU A 59 -13.65 2.88 -6.03
CA LEU A 59 -13.20 2.15 -7.20
C LEU A 59 -12.14 1.09 -6.88
N GLN A 60 -11.19 1.37 -5.99
CA GLN A 60 -10.17 0.39 -5.55
C GLN A 60 -10.76 -0.77 -4.74
N ARG A 61 -11.87 -0.56 -4.04
CA ARG A 61 -12.58 -1.63 -3.34
C ARG A 61 -13.46 -2.45 -4.26
N ASN A 62 -14.12 -1.78 -5.20
CA ASN A 62 -15.17 -2.38 -6.00
C ASN A 62 -14.70 -2.81 -7.40
N TRP A 63 -13.47 -2.50 -7.84
CA TRP A 63 -13.01 -2.91 -9.18
C TRP A 63 -13.07 -4.43 -9.35
N ARG A 64 -12.75 -5.23 -8.32
CA ARG A 64 -12.83 -6.69 -8.38
C ARG A 64 -14.28 -7.18 -8.62
N PRO A 65 -15.28 -6.81 -7.79
CA PRO A 65 -16.69 -7.08 -8.08
C PRO A 65 -17.14 -6.57 -9.45
N VAL A 66 -16.76 -5.35 -9.82
CA VAL A 66 -17.15 -4.72 -11.10
C VAL A 66 -16.63 -5.52 -12.29
N THR A 67 -15.34 -5.88 -12.30
CA THR A 67 -14.76 -6.71 -13.37
C THR A 67 -15.48 -8.07 -13.46
N MET A 68 -15.83 -8.69 -12.33
CA MET A 68 -16.58 -9.94 -12.33
C MET A 68 -17.98 -9.80 -12.90
N LEU A 69 -18.71 -8.76 -12.50
CA LEU A 69 -20.04 -8.48 -13.04
C LEU A 69 -19.99 -8.16 -14.54
N THR A 70 -18.96 -7.46 -15.00
CA THR A 70 -18.75 -7.22 -16.44
C THR A 70 -18.55 -8.53 -17.21
N PHE A 71 -17.69 -9.43 -16.73
CA PHE A 71 -17.46 -10.72 -17.38
C PHE A 71 -18.70 -11.62 -17.40
N VAL A 72 -19.44 -11.68 -16.29
CA VAL A 72 -20.73 -12.39 -16.24
C VAL A 72 -21.73 -11.75 -17.19
N GLY A 73 -21.80 -10.42 -17.23
CA GLY A 73 -22.64 -9.66 -18.15
C GLY A 73 -22.35 -9.97 -19.62
N LEU A 74 -21.07 -10.08 -20.00
CA LEU A 74 -20.67 -10.47 -21.36
C LEU A 74 -21.19 -11.86 -21.74
N ILE A 75 -21.14 -12.84 -20.83
CA ILE A 75 -21.69 -14.18 -21.06
C ILE A 75 -23.22 -14.12 -21.21
N VAL A 76 -23.90 -13.38 -20.32
CA VAL A 76 -25.36 -13.26 -20.34
C VAL A 76 -25.82 -12.57 -21.62
N PHE A 77 -25.19 -11.47 -22.01
CA PHE A 77 -25.50 -10.75 -23.25
C PHE A 77 -25.26 -11.60 -24.49
N HIS A 78 -24.24 -12.46 -24.47
CA HIS A 78 -24.02 -13.41 -25.55
C HIS A 78 -25.21 -14.38 -25.70
N TRP A 79 -25.69 -14.96 -24.60
CA TRP A 79 -26.83 -15.87 -24.59
C TRP A 79 -28.17 -15.21 -24.94
N LEU A 80 -28.33 -13.91 -24.65
CA LEU A 80 -29.50 -13.13 -25.04
C LEU A 80 -29.48 -12.68 -26.50
N GLY A 81 -28.43 -13.01 -27.25
CA GLY A 81 -28.29 -12.59 -28.65
C GLY A 81 -27.92 -11.10 -28.82
N TRP A 82 -27.49 -10.42 -27.76
CA TRP A 82 -27.00 -9.04 -27.79
C TRP A 82 -25.49 -8.94 -28.07
N THR A 83 -24.88 -10.04 -28.52
CA THR A 83 -23.50 -10.02 -29.03
C THR A 83 -23.40 -9.14 -30.28
N ALA A 84 -22.24 -8.52 -30.50
CA ALA A 84 -22.04 -7.67 -31.67
C ALA A 84 -22.31 -8.45 -32.98
N PRO A 85 -23.05 -7.87 -33.95
CA PRO A 85 -23.53 -8.59 -35.14
C PRO A 85 -22.42 -9.02 -36.12
N ASN A 86 -21.18 -8.57 -35.92
CA ASN A 86 -20.03 -8.83 -36.81
C ASN A 86 -18.95 -9.72 -36.18
N LEU A 87 -19.26 -10.44 -35.10
CA LEU A 87 -18.31 -11.38 -34.49
C LEU A 87 -18.31 -12.70 -35.26
N SER A 88 -17.13 -13.14 -35.72
CA SER A 88 -16.98 -14.50 -36.23
C SER A 88 -17.12 -15.52 -35.09
N GLU A 89 -17.43 -16.77 -35.44
CA GLU A 89 -17.50 -17.87 -34.48
C GLU A 89 -16.16 -18.02 -33.72
N GLU A 90 -15.03 -17.88 -34.42
CA GLU A 90 -13.69 -17.90 -33.83
C GLU A 90 -13.49 -16.77 -32.81
N GLN A 91 -13.88 -15.54 -33.15
CA GLN A 91 -13.75 -14.40 -32.22
C GLN A 91 -14.63 -14.57 -30.98
N THR A 92 -15.82 -15.17 -31.14
CA THR A 92 -16.73 -15.47 -30.04
C THR A 92 -16.12 -16.51 -29.10
N LEU A 93 -15.54 -17.57 -29.64
CA LEU A 93 -14.87 -18.61 -28.84
C LEU A 93 -13.67 -18.05 -28.07
N VAL A 94 -12.84 -17.21 -28.71
CA VAL A 94 -11.72 -16.54 -28.04
C VAL A 94 -12.19 -15.62 -26.91
N LEU A 95 -13.28 -14.87 -27.11
CA LEU A 95 -13.87 -14.03 -26.06
C LEU A 95 -14.34 -14.85 -24.86
N LEU A 96 -15.03 -15.97 -25.10
CA LEU A 96 -15.49 -16.88 -24.04
C LEU A 96 -14.32 -17.56 -23.33
N GLU A 97 -13.24 -17.89 -24.06
CA GLU A 97 -12.03 -18.46 -23.50
C GLU A 97 -11.31 -17.47 -22.56
N ILE A 98 -11.17 -16.20 -22.97
CA ILE A 98 -10.59 -15.14 -22.12
C ILE A 98 -11.39 -15.01 -20.83
N VAL A 99 -12.71 -15.01 -20.90
CA VAL A 99 -13.57 -14.95 -19.71
C VAL A 99 -13.39 -16.18 -18.82
N LYS A 100 -13.34 -17.38 -19.40
CA LYS A 100 -13.11 -18.63 -18.66
C LYS A 100 -11.76 -18.61 -17.93
N ILE A 101 -10.70 -18.16 -18.59
CA ILE A 101 -9.36 -18.04 -18.00
C ILE A 101 -9.37 -16.97 -16.89
N GLY A 102 -9.96 -15.81 -17.13
CA GLY A 102 -10.03 -14.73 -16.14
C GLY A 102 -10.81 -15.12 -14.88
N LEU A 103 -11.97 -15.77 -15.05
CA LEU A 103 -12.81 -16.24 -13.95
C LEU A 103 -12.13 -17.39 -13.19
N GLY A 104 -11.64 -18.39 -13.91
CA GLY A 104 -10.94 -19.54 -13.34
C GLY A 104 -9.67 -19.14 -12.58
N GLY A 105 -8.84 -18.30 -13.20
CA GLY A 105 -7.61 -17.79 -12.59
C GLY A 105 -7.87 -16.97 -11.32
N TYR A 106 -8.91 -16.13 -11.31
CA TYR A 106 -9.28 -15.37 -10.12
C TYR A 106 -9.78 -16.26 -8.98
N VAL A 107 -10.64 -17.24 -9.27
CA VAL A 107 -11.18 -18.16 -8.25
C VAL A 107 -10.06 -18.98 -7.63
N VAL A 108 -9.13 -19.49 -8.45
CA VAL A 108 -7.94 -20.20 -7.98
C VAL A 108 -7.05 -19.27 -7.14
N GLY A 109 -6.76 -18.06 -7.63
CA GLY A 109 -5.96 -17.08 -6.91
C GLY A 109 -6.54 -16.69 -5.55
N ARG A 110 -7.86 -16.48 -5.46
CA ARG A 110 -8.56 -16.23 -4.19
C ARG A 110 -8.54 -17.42 -3.25
N SER A 111 -8.65 -18.63 -3.79
CA SER A 111 -8.58 -19.87 -3.00
C SER A 111 -7.18 -20.06 -2.43
N ALA A 112 -6.13 -19.81 -3.21
CA ALA A 112 -4.75 -19.82 -2.75
C ALA A 112 -4.48 -18.73 -1.70
N GLU A 113 -4.99 -17.50 -1.89
CA GLU A 113 -4.88 -16.41 -0.92
C GLU A 113 -5.48 -16.82 0.44
N LYS A 114 -6.66 -17.45 0.43
CA LYS A 114 -7.32 -17.96 1.64
C LYS A 114 -6.53 -19.10 2.29
N ALA A 115 -6.03 -20.05 1.50
CA ALA A 115 -5.25 -21.17 2.00
C ALA A 115 -3.95 -20.69 2.69
N MET A 116 -3.22 -19.75 2.08
CA MET A 116 -2.01 -19.17 2.67
C MET A 116 -2.31 -18.44 3.99
N LYS A 117 -3.42 -17.71 4.07
CA LYS A 117 -3.84 -17.03 5.32
C LYS A 117 -4.18 -18.02 6.43
N ALA A 118 -4.89 -19.10 6.09
CA ALA A 118 -5.22 -20.17 7.04
C ALA A 118 -3.95 -20.89 7.56
N TRP A 119 -2.99 -21.14 6.68
CA TRP A 119 -1.72 -21.77 7.05
C TRP A 119 -0.88 -20.88 7.97
N LYS A 120 -0.82 -19.57 7.72
CA LYS A 120 -0.09 -18.62 8.57
C LYS A 120 -0.71 -18.42 9.97
N GLN A 121 -1.99 -18.79 10.14
CA GLN A 121 -2.71 -18.73 11.42
C GLN A 121 -2.69 -20.05 12.20
N SER A 122 -2.16 -21.13 11.61
CA SER A 122 -1.98 -22.45 12.25
C SER A 122 -0.56 -22.59 12.79
#